data_AF-A0A4W3HHI7-F1
#
_entry.id   AF-A0A4W3HHI7-F1
#
_cell.length_a   1.000
_cell.length_b   1.000
_cell.length_c   1.000
_cell.angle_alpha   90.00
_cell.angle_beta   90.00
_cell.angle_gamma   90.00
#
_symmetry.space_group_name_H-M   'P 1'
#
loop_
_entity.id
_entity.type
_entity.pdbx_description
1 polymer ?
#
loop_
_entity_poly.entity_id
_entity_poly.type
_entity_poly.pdbx_seq_one_letter_code
_entity_poly.pdbx_strand_id
1 'polypeptide(L)'
;KHIDFSLMASFPDDPLGILLFCVSAIVIGLIQAVIVIYGFSRPYLLNTQIQASQEQTLYKYQILKMILRAPAFFLLAAILSFIFCPVVSLLALVIFLPYITECLTWCKSKIRGEFPFSNFHSNEPLSKERVEAFSDGVFAIVATLLILDICEDNVPDPKEVAKQFNGKLIEALSEYGPEFLAYFGSFVTVGLLWFVHHSLFLYITKPTRLMGLLNTLSLAFIGGLPLAFRLTHEFAAKSHNEREAIQISCVIIFLASIFQFAIWAVALYNEKETLHRHIQYGGKEHAFMFAKLSLYPSMSFVTFCLTYMLSRFSTEIFHLMQIIVPFAFVLLRIIVRFALAILKWLFFHPPNINTVMIPP
;
A
#
# COMPACT_ATOMS: atom_id res chain seq x y z
N LYS A 1 -19.59 2.15 -10.50
CA LYS A 1 -18.51 2.68 -9.63
C LYS A 1 -17.64 3.73 -10.33
N HIS A 2 -16.86 3.43 -11.38
CA HIS A 2 -16.06 4.48 -12.06
C HIS A 2 -16.92 5.57 -12.70
N ILE A 3 -18.06 5.20 -13.30
CA ILE A 3 -18.99 6.14 -13.94
C ILE A 3 -19.63 7.08 -12.90
N ASP A 4 -20.05 6.56 -11.75
CA ASP A 4 -20.74 7.34 -10.71
C ASP A 4 -19.80 8.39 -10.08
N PHE A 5 -18.56 8.00 -9.76
CA PHE A 5 -17.55 8.94 -9.25
C PHE A 5 -17.11 9.95 -10.29
N SER A 6 -17.00 9.55 -11.56
CA SER A 6 -16.69 10.48 -12.66
C SER A 6 -17.78 11.53 -12.86
N LEU A 7 -19.05 11.12 -12.77
CA LEU A 7 -20.19 12.04 -12.84
C LEU A 7 -20.21 13.01 -11.66
N MET A 8 -19.99 12.49 -10.44
CA MET A 8 -19.93 13.29 -9.21
C MET A 8 -18.75 14.29 -9.21
N ALA A 9 -17.62 13.93 -9.81
CA ALA A 9 -16.49 14.84 -9.98
C ALA A 9 -16.75 15.92 -11.05
N SER A 10 -17.47 15.58 -12.13
CA SER A 10 -17.75 16.49 -13.23
C SER A 10 -18.86 17.49 -12.90
N PHE A 11 -19.83 17.09 -12.08
CA PHE A 11 -20.99 17.90 -11.69
C PHE A 11 -21.17 17.83 -10.16
N PRO A 12 -20.30 18.49 -9.37
CA PRO A 12 -20.33 18.39 -7.90
C PRO A 12 -21.57 19.00 -7.26
N ASP A 13 -22.19 19.98 -7.93
CA ASP A 13 -23.42 20.65 -7.49
C ASP A 13 -24.69 19.90 -7.92
N ASP A 14 -24.57 18.88 -8.78
CA ASP A 14 -25.70 18.07 -9.24
C ASP A 14 -25.89 16.83 -8.33
N PRO A 15 -27.05 16.69 -7.65
CA PRO A 15 -27.31 15.55 -6.78
C PRO A 15 -27.37 14.20 -7.52
N LEU A 16 -27.46 14.19 -8.86
CA LEU A 16 -27.65 12.98 -9.66
C LEU A 16 -26.50 11.97 -9.49
N GLY A 17 -25.25 12.44 -9.45
CA GLY A 17 -24.08 11.56 -9.27
C GLY A 17 -24.10 10.83 -7.92
N ILE A 18 -24.56 11.51 -6.88
CA ILE A 18 -24.62 11.01 -5.51
C ILE A 18 -25.77 10.03 -5.36
N LEU A 19 -26.92 10.36 -5.96
CA LEU A 19 -28.07 9.48 -6.00
C LEU A 19 -27.74 8.16 -6.71
N LEU A 20 -27.08 8.20 -7.87
CA LEU A 20 -26.65 7.01 -8.59
C LEU A 20 -25.65 6.17 -7.77
N PHE A 21 -24.71 6.81 -7.09
CA PHE A 21 -23.77 6.12 -6.20
C PHE A 21 -24.49 5.43 -5.03
N CYS A 22 -25.39 6.14 -4.35
CA CYS A 22 -26.18 5.59 -3.24
C CYS A 22 -27.07 4.44 -3.70
N VAL A 23 -27.76 4.56 -4.84
CA VAL A 23 -28.57 3.50 -5.43
C VAL A 23 -27.72 2.27 -5.71
N SER A 24 -26.57 2.45 -6.36
CA SER A 24 -25.64 1.34 -6.65
C SER A 24 -25.16 0.65 -5.36
N ALA A 25 -24.83 1.41 -4.32
CA ALA A 25 -24.40 0.87 -3.03
C ALA A 25 -25.53 0.11 -2.30
N ILE A 26 -26.77 0.62 -2.35
CA ILE A 26 -27.96 -0.05 -1.81
C ILE A 26 -28.21 -1.36 -2.55
N VAL A 27 -28.17 -1.35 -3.90
CA VAL A 27 -28.36 -2.55 -4.72
C VAL A 27 -27.32 -3.62 -4.40
N ILE A 28 -26.04 -3.25 -4.26
CA ILE A 28 -24.99 -4.19 -3.84
C ILE A 28 -25.31 -4.82 -2.48
N GLY A 29 -25.71 -4.01 -1.49
CA GLY A 29 -26.04 -4.53 -0.16
C GLY A 29 -27.29 -5.41 -0.14
N LEU A 30 -28.31 -5.10 -0.96
CA LEU A 30 -29.49 -5.95 -1.13
C LEU A 30 -29.13 -7.29 -1.79
N ILE A 31 -28.29 -7.28 -2.83
CA ILE A 31 -27.78 -8.51 -3.47
C ILE A 31 -27.01 -9.37 -2.44
N GLN A 32 -26.14 -8.75 -1.64
CA GLN A 32 -25.42 -9.45 -0.57
C GLN A 32 -26.37 -10.05 0.48
N ALA A 33 -27.41 -9.31 0.89
CA ALA A 33 -28.44 -9.80 1.80
C ALA A 33 -29.18 -11.02 1.21
N VAL A 34 -29.54 -10.98 -0.08
CA VAL A 34 -30.17 -12.11 -0.78
C VAL A 34 -29.23 -13.33 -0.81
N ILE A 35 -27.94 -13.14 -1.12
CA ILE A 35 -26.94 -14.23 -1.11
C ILE A 35 -26.87 -14.89 0.26
N VAL A 36 -26.84 -14.09 1.33
CA VAL A 36 -26.81 -14.62 2.71
C VAL A 36 -28.10 -15.36 3.03
N ILE A 37 -29.28 -14.80 2.73
CA ILE A 37 -30.57 -15.47 2.97
C ILE A 37 -30.63 -16.81 2.22
N TYR A 38 -30.17 -16.83 0.97
CA TYR A 38 -30.11 -18.04 0.15
C TYR A 38 -29.13 -19.08 0.72
N GLY A 39 -27.93 -18.65 1.14
CA GLY A 39 -26.92 -19.52 1.77
C GLY A 39 -27.45 -20.18 3.05
N PHE A 40 -28.12 -19.43 3.92
CA PHE A 40 -28.76 -19.98 5.11
C PHE A 40 -30.01 -20.84 4.83
N SER A 41 -30.58 -20.76 3.63
CA SER A 41 -31.68 -21.64 3.20
C SER A 41 -31.18 -23.02 2.74
N ARG A 42 -29.87 -23.17 2.47
CA ARG A 42 -29.23 -24.39 1.97
C ARG A 42 -28.00 -24.73 2.83
N PRO A 43 -28.14 -25.54 3.89
CA PRO A 43 -27.08 -25.77 4.89
C PRO A 43 -25.74 -26.27 4.32
N TYR A 44 -25.75 -27.00 3.19
CA TYR A 44 -24.53 -27.51 2.53
C TYR A 44 -23.68 -26.42 1.85
N LEU A 45 -24.20 -25.20 1.68
CA LEU A 45 -23.45 -24.05 1.16
C LEU A 45 -22.71 -23.29 2.26
N LEU A 46 -23.03 -23.54 3.53
CA LEU A 46 -22.43 -22.84 4.67
C LEU A 46 -21.07 -23.46 5.01
N ASN A 47 -20.21 -22.64 5.61
CA ASN A 47 -18.96 -23.13 6.20
C ASN A 47 -19.28 -24.17 7.29
N THR A 48 -18.49 -25.24 7.37
CA THR A 48 -18.63 -26.33 8.35
C THR A 48 -18.70 -25.85 9.79
N GLN A 49 -17.99 -24.76 10.13
CA GLN A 49 -18.05 -24.14 11.46
C GLN A 49 -19.44 -23.55 11.78
N ILE A 50 -20.06 -22.87 10.81
CA ILE A 50 -21.39 -22.27 10.95
C ILE A 50 -22.44 -23.38 10.91
N GLN A 51 -22.25 -24.38 10.06
CA GLN A 51 -23.14 -25.54 9.94
C GLN A 51 -23.21 -26.34 11.26
N ALA A 52 -22.08 -26.54 11.93
CA ALA A 52 -22.01 -27.26 13.21
C ALA A 52 -22.50 -26.43 14.42
N SER A 53 -22.74 -25.13 14.25
CA SER A 53 -23.17 -24.27 15.35
C SER A 53 -24.65 -24.47 15.70
N GLN A 54 -24.97 -24.44 16.99
CA GLN A 54 -26.35 -24.62 17.49
C GLN A 54 -27.23 -23.36 17.31
N GLU A 55 -26.62 -22.21 16.99
CA GLU A 55 -27.28 -20.89 16.88
C GLU A 55 -27.24 -20.28 15.48
N GLN A 56 -27.53 -21.08 14.44
CA GLN A 56 -27.49 -20.60 13.04
C GLN A 56 -28.39 -19.36 12.79
N THR A 57 -29.53 -19.26 13.47
CA THR A 57 -30.45 -18.12 13.36
C THR A 57 -29.82 -16.82 13.87
N LEU A 58 -29.03 -16.90 14.95
CA LEU A 58 -28.33 -15.74 15.50
C LEU A 58 -27.22 -15.27 14.53
N TYR A 59 -26.43 -16.21 13.99
CA TYR A 59 -25.41 -15.91 12.97
C TYR A 59 -26.02 -15.25 11.73
N LYS A 60 -27.13 -15.78 11.22
CA LYS A 60 -27.86 -15.20 10.09
C LYS A 60 -28.26 -13.75 10.37
N TYR A 61 -28.84 -13.48 11.53
CA TYR A 61 -29.26 -12.14 11.93
C TYR A 61 -28.08 -11.18 12.08
N GLN A 62 -26.98 -11.62 12.70
CA GLN A 62 -25.78 -10.81 12.87
C GLN A 62 -25.13 -10.43 11.54
N ILE A 63 -24.95 -11.39 10.62
CA ILE A 63 -24.38 -11.14 9.28
C ILE A 63 -25.29 -10.20 8.49
N LEU A 64 -26.60 -10.45 8.49
CA LEU A 64 -27.58 -9.63 7.78
C LEU A 64 -27.61 -8.19 8.32
N LYS A 65 -27.55 -8.02 9.65
CA LYS A 65 -27.45 -6.71 10.31
C LYS A 65 -26.17 -5.96 9.92
N MET A 66 -25.04 -6.67 9.80
CA MET A 66 -23.77 -6.06 9.36
C MET A 66 -23.84 -5.58 7.91
N ILE A 67 -24.38 -6.41 7.01
CA ILE A 67 -24.51 -6.09 5.58
C ILE A 67 -25.49 -4.94 5.35
N LEU A 68 -26.67 -4.95 5.99
CA LEU A 68 -27.71 -3.93 5.81
C LEU A 68 -27.37 -2.57 6.46
N ARG A 69 -26.39 -2.53 7.37
CA ARG A 69 -25.96 -1.28 8.00
C ARG A 69 -25.44 -0.27 6.98
N ALA A 70 -24.65 -0.70 5.99
CA ALA A 70 -24.10 0.18 4.98
C ALA A 70 -25.19 0.76 4.02
N PRO A 71 -26.08 -0.04 3.43
CA PRO A 71 -27.24 0.44 2.67
C PRO A 71 -28.10 1.43 3.45
N ALA A 72 -28.31 1.21 4.75
CA ALA A 72 -29.09 2.14 5.58
C ALA A 72 -28.41 3.53 5.67
N PHE A 73 -27.08 3.58 5.83
CA PHE A 73 -26.34 4.85 5.79
C PHE A 73 -26.35 5.50 4.41
N PHE A 74 -26.25 4.72 3.32
CA PHE A 74 -26.36 5.27 1.96
C PHE A 74 -27.76 5.79 1.64
N LEU A 75 -28.81 5.14 2.17
CA LEU A 75 -30.18 5.62 2.04
C LEU A 75 -30.39 6.94 2.81
N LEU A 76 -29.82 7.05 4.02
CA LEU A 76 -29.81 8.30 4.77
C LEU A 76 -29.04 9.40 4.02
N ALA A 77 -27.86 9.07 3.46
CA ALA A 77 -27.06 10.00 2.68
C ALA A 77 -27.79 10.47 1.41
N ALA A 78 -28.51 9.57 0.72
CA ALA A 78 -29.34 9.92 -0.43
C ALA A 78 -30.46 10.89 -0.06
N ILE A 79 -31.13 10.70 1.09
CA ILE A 79 -32.17 11.62 1.57
C ILE A 79 -31.56 12.99 1.94
N LEU A 80 -30.44 13.00 2.66
CA LEU A 80 -29.75 14.23 3.07
C LEU A 80 -29.17 15.00 1.87
N SER A 81 -28.81 14.32 0.79
CA SER A 81 -28.36 14.93 -0.47
C SER A 81 -29.40 15.86 -1.10
N PHE A 82 -30.69 15.65 -0.83
CA PHE A 82 -31.75 16.56 -1.29
C PHE A 82 -31.92 17.80 -0.40
N ILE A 83 -31.32 17.81 0.79
CA ILE A 83 -31.58 18.81 1.84
C ILE A 83 -30.40 19.78 2.03
N PHE A 84 -29.14 19.35 1.88
CA PHE A 84 -27.94 20.15 2.20
C PHE A 84 -26.91 20.21 1.04
N CYS A 85 -26.17 21.32 0.93
CA CYS A 85 -25.30 21.67 -0.22
C CYS A 85 -23.77 21.68 0.06
N PRO A 86 -23.23 20.78 0.90
CA PRO A 86 -21.92 20.23 0.53
C PRO A 86 -21.95 18.71 0.64
N VAL A 87 -22.49 18.08 -0.39
CA VAL A 87 -22.85 16.66 -0.37
C VAL A 87 -21.63 15.74 -0.51
N VAL A 88 -20.58 16.19 -1.21
CA VAL A 88 -19.31 15.44 -1.40
C VAL A 88 -18.60 15.19 -0.08
N SER A 89 -18.52 16.22 0.78
CA SER A 89 -17.91 16.13 2.11
C SER A 89 -18.64 15.15 3.02
N LEU A 90 -19.97 15.08 2.89
CA LEU A 90 -20.81 14.16 3.66
C LEU A 90 -20.62 12.71 3.22
N LEU A 91 -20.49 12.47 1.90
CA LEU A 91 -20.19 11.14 1.37
C LEU A 91 -18.78 10.65 1.77
N ALA A 92 -17.79 11.53 1.66
CA ALA A 92 -16.44 11.24 2.13
C ALA A 92 -16.44 10.89 3.63
N LEU A 93 -17.15 11.67 4.45
CA LEU A 93 -17.32 11.36 5.86
C LEU A 93 -17.95 9.98 6.05
N VAL A 94 -19.05 9.63 5.37
CA VAL A 94 -19.69 8.30 5.53
C VAL A 94 -18.74 7.15 5.14
N ILE A 95 -17.96 7.30 4.07
CA ILE A 95 -17.02 6.27 3.61
C ILE A 95 -15.84 6.13 4.58
N PHE A 96 -15.25 7.23 5.03
CA PHE A 96 -14.05 7.22 5.85
C PHE A 96 -14.33 7.07 7.36
N LEU A 97 -15.51 7.45 7.84
CA LEU A 97 -15.90 7.36 9.26
C LEU A 97 -15.65 5.99 9.89
N PRO A 98 -16.06 4.83 9.31
CA PRO A 98 -15.77 3.53 9.92
C PRO A 98 -14.26 3.30 10.08
N TYR A 99 -13.46 3.64 9.07
CA TYR A 99 -12.00 3.51 9.12
C TYR A 99 -11.34 4.45 10.14
N ILE A 100 -11.80 5.70 10.21
CA ILE A 100 -11.34 6.69 11.19
C ILE A 100 -11.69 6.22 12.60
N THR A 101 -12.91 5.72 12.82
CA THR A 101 -13.32 5.21 14.14
C THR A 101 -12.50 3.99 14.56
N GLU A 102 -12.16 3.09 13.64
CA GLU A 102 -11.30 1.94 13.93
C GLU A 102 -9.86 2.38 14.26
N CYS A 103 -9.31 3.34 13.52
CA CYS A 103 -8.00 3.91 13.81
C CYS A 103 -7.97 4.68 15.14
N LEU A 104 -8.98 5.49 15.43
CA LEU A 104 -9.09 6.28 16.66
C LEU A 104 -9.30 5.38 17.89
N THR A 105 -10.14 4.34 17.78
CA THR A 105 -10.35 3.39 18.88
C THR A 105 -9.09 2.60 19.18
N TRP A 106 -8.35 2.19 18.14
CA TRP A 106 -7.02 1.60 18.30
C TRP A 106 -6.06 2.57 18.99
N CYS A 107 -5.89 3.80 18.48
CA CYS A 107 -5.02 4.82 19.10
C CYS A 107 -5.40 5.11 20.56
N LYS A 108 -6.71 5.24 20.85
CA LYS A 108 -7.22 5.56 22.19
C LYS A 108 -7.02 4.41 23.18
N SER A 109 -7.25 3.17 22.76
CA SER A 109 -6.95 1.98 23.58
C SER A 109 -5.47 1.93 23.94
N LYS A 110 -4.60 2.35 23.01
CA LYS A 110 -3.16 2.36 23.22
C LYS A 110 -2.68 3.44 24.17
N ILE A 111 -3.23 4.66 24.08
CA ILE A 111 -2.90 5.78 24.98
C ILE A 111 -3.35 5.47 26.42
N ARG A 112 -4.48 4.79 26.60
CA ARG A 112 -5.05 4.52 27.93
C ARG A 112 -4.48 3.27 28.62
N GLY A 113 -3.73 2.43 27.90
CA GLY A 113 -3.19 1.17 28.45
C GLY A 113 -4.27 0.12 28.78
N GLU A 114 -5.51 0.36 28.36
CA GLU A 114 -6.64 -0.56 28.54
C GLU A 114 -6.70 -1.51 27.33
N PHE A 115 -6.73 -2.82 27.59
CA PHE A 115 -7.13 -3.79 26.57
C PHE A 115 -8.55 -3.42 26.11
N PRO A 116 -8.80 -3.28 24.79
CA PRO A 116 -10.08 -2.78 24.31
C PRO A 116 -11.19 -3.78 24.64
N PHE A 117 -12.02 -3.46 25.64
CA PHE A 117 -13.17 -4.27 26.07
C PHE A 117 -14.46 -3.99 25.28
N SER A 118 -14.41 -3.29 24.14
CA SER A 118 -15.61 -3.09 23.32
C SER A 118 -15.36 -3.36 21.84
N ASN A 119 -15.35 -4.64 21.46
CA ASN A 119 -16.11 -5.23 20.36
C ASN A 119 -15.58 -6.63 20.06
N PHE A 120 -16.05 -7.60 20.83
CA PHE A 120 -15.73 -9.03 20.72
C PHE A 120 -16.15 -9.67 19.38
N HIS A 121 -16.78 -8.92 18.46
CA HIS A 121 -17.26 -9.40 17.15
C HIS A 121 -16.53 -8.81 15.92
N SER A 122 -15.59 -7.88 16.08
CA SER A 122 -14.85 -7.26 14.95
C SER A 122 -13.48 -7.91 14.66
N ASN A 123 -13.14 -9.00 15.34
CA ASN A 123 -11.83 -9.64 15.31
C ASN A 123 -11.71 -10.83 14.34
N GLU A 124 -12.67 -11.05 13.44
CA GLU A 124 -12.44 -12.05 12.38
C GLU A 124 -11.25 -11.60 11.52
N PRO A 125 -10.18 -12.40 11.46
CA PRO A 125 -9.03 -12.10 10.61
C PRO A 125 -9.49 -12.08 9.16
N LEU A 126 -8.90 -11.19 8.37
CA LEU A 126 -9.13 -11.18 6.93
C LEU A 126 -8.58 -12.48 6.33
N SER A 127 -9.17 -12.97 5.23
CA SER A 127 -8.52 -14.03 4.48
C SER A 127 -7.22 -13.49 3.90
N LYS A 128 -6.11 -14.13 4.27
CA LYS A 128 -4.77 -13.78 3.81
C LYS A 128 -4.68 -13.86 2.30
N GLU A 129 -5.22 -14.93 1.72
CA GLU A 129 -5.22 -15.20 0.28
C GLU A 129 -5.95 -14.09 -0.50
N ARG A 130 -7.06 -13.58 0.05
CA ARG A 130 -7.82 -12.49 -0.56
C ARG A 130 -7.06 -11.16 -0.52
N VAL A 131 -6.32 -10.91 0.56
CA VAL A 131 -5.48 -9.70 0.69
C VAL A 131 -4.29 -9.77 -0.27
N GLU A 132 -3.61 -10.92 -0.33
CA GLU A 132 -2.49 -11.16 -1.25
C GLU A 132 -2.93 -11.04 -2.71
N ALA A 133 -4.01 -11.73 -3.11
CA ALA A 133 -4.51 -11.68 -4.48
C ALA A 133 -4.95 -10.26 -4.92
N PHE A 134 -5.54 -9.48 -4.00
CA PHE A 134 -5.89 -8.10 -4.30
C PHE A 134 -4.64 -7.23 -4.47
N SER A 135 -3.65 -7.37 -3.58
CA SER A 135 -2.36 -6.68 -3.68
C SER A 135 -1.65 -7.00 -5.00
N ASP A 136 -1.53 -8.29 -5.34
CA ASP A 136 -0.89 -8.75 -6.58
C ASP A 136 -1.60 -8.17 -7.82
N GLY A 137 -2.93 -8.10 -7.81
CA GLY A 137 -3.70 -7.46 -8.87
C GLY A 137 -3.39 -5.98 -9.04
N VAL A 138 -3.26 -5.23 -7.94
CA VAL A 138 -2.90 -3.79 -7.98
C VAL A 138 -1.47 -3.61 -8.51
N PHE A 139 -0.50 -4.39 -8.01
CA PHE A 139 0.88 -4.34 -8.50
C PHE A 139 0.99 -4.68 -9.98
N ALA A 140 0.25 -5.69 -10.45
CA ALA A 140 0.20 -6.06 -11.86
C ALA A 140 -0.37 -4.93 -12.72
N ILE A 141 -1.49 -4.30 -12.30
CA ILE A 141 -2.08 -3.17 -13.03
C ILE A 141 -1.09 -2.00 -13.10
N VAL A 142 -0.44 -1.65 -11.99
CA VAL A 142 0.56 -0.59 -11.95
C VAL A 142 1.70 -0.88 -12.93
N ALA A 143 2.25 -2.10 -12.90
CA ALA A 143 3.30 -2.50 -13.84
C ALA A 143 2.84 -2.44 -15.31
N THR A 144 1.59 -2.82 -15.61
CA THR A 144 1.04 -2.71 -16.97
C THR A 144 0.87 -1.28 -17.42
N LEU A 145 0.47 -0.36 -16.53
CA LEU A 145 0.34 1.05 -16.88
C LEU A 145 1.70 1.67 -17.25
N LEU A 146 2.79 1.22 -16.62
CA LEU A 146 4.13 1.70 -16.96
C LEU A 146 4.56 1.32 -18.38
N ILE A 147 4.29 0.09 -18.82
CA ILE A 147 4.67 -0.32 -20.17
C ILE A 147 3.73 0.27 -21.23
N LEU A 148 2.45 0.48 -20.89
CA LEU A 148 1.51 1.12 -21.81
C LEU A 148 1.92 2.56 -22.13
N ASP A 149 2.43 3.32 -21.15
CA ASP A 149 2.96 4.68 -21.35
C ASP A 149 4.10 4.69 -22.39
N ILE A 150 5.06 3.76 -22.26
CA ILE A 150 6.15 3.59 -23.24
C ILE A 150 5.63 3.17 -24.61
N CYS A 151 4.63 2.27 -24.67
CA CYS A 151 4.05 1.83 -25.93
C CYS A 151 3.27 2.95 -26.65
N GLU A 152 2.73 3.92 -25.92
CA GLU A 152 2.00 5.05 -26.49
C GLU A 152 2.95 6.13 -27.04
N ASP A 153 3.99 6.48 -26.28
CA ASP A 153 4.83 7.65 -26.58
C ASP A 153 6.14 7.33 -27.32
N ASN A 154 6.67 6.11 -27.21
CA ASN A 154 8.03 5.78 -27.66
C ASN A 154 8.08 4.76 -28.81
N VAL A 155 6.98 4.59 -29.54
CA VAL A 155 6.91 3.75 -30.75
C VAL A 155 6.83 4.66 -31.98
N PRO A 156 7.91 4.81 -32.77
CA PRO A 156 7.95 5.77 -33.88
C PRO A 156 7.04 5.36 -35.04
N ASP A 157 6.37 6.34 -35.67
CA ASP A 157 5.54 6.09 -36.86
C ASP A 157 6.43 5.69 -38.05
N PRO A 158 6.06 4.67 -38.85
CA PRO A 158 6.81 4.29 -40.05
C PRO A 158 7.14 5.46 -41.00
N LYS A 159 6.27 6.47 -41.10
CA LYS A 159 6.48 7.69 -41.90
C LYS A 159 7.54 8.60 -41.30
N GLU A 160 7.62 8.67 -39.97
CA GLU A 160 8.64 9.43 -39.26
C GLU A 160 10.01 8.78 -39.46
N VAL A 161 10.10 7.45 -39.28
CA VAL A 161 11.33 6.67 -39.53
C VAL A 161 11.81 6.87 -40.98
N ALA A 162 10.91 6.84 -41.96
CA ALA A 162 11.26 7.05 -43.36
C ALA A 162 11.79 8.45 -43.65
N LYS A 163 11.22 9.49 -43.02
CA LYS A 163 11.54 10.90 -43.30
C LYS A 163 12.75 11.42 -42.53
N GLN A 164 12.84 11.11 -41.25
CA GLN A 164 13.83 11.70 -40.34
C GLN A 164 15.07 10.81 -40.20
N PHE A 165 14.90 9.49 -40.27
CA PHE A 165 15.95 8.50 -40.03
C PHE A 165 16.34 7.70 -41.28
N ASN A 166 15.98 8.17 -42.47
CA ASN A 166 16.26 7.51 -43.75
C ASN A 166 15.83 6.03 -43.79
N GLY A 167 14.73 5.69 -43.12
CA GLY A 167 14.21 4.32 -43.04
C GLY A 167 14.94 3.41 -42.03
N LYS A 168 15.87 3.94 -41.23
CA LYS A 168 16.64 3.17 -40.24
C LYS A 168 15.97 3.20 -38.87
N LEU A 169 15.25 2.13 -38.56
CA LEU A 169 14.54 1.99 -37.28
C LEU A 169 15.46 2.04 -36.05
N ILE A 170 16.68 1.50 -36.13
CA ILE A 170 17.61 1.47 -35.00
C ILE A 170 18.03 2.88 -34.57
N GLU A 171 18.23 3.78 -35.54
CA GLU A 171 18.58 5.18 -35.24
C GLU A 171 17.40 5.88 -34.54
N ALA A 172 16.17 5.69 -35.04
CA ALA A 172 14.95 6.21 -34.39
C ALA A 172 14.76 5.68 -32.97
N LEU A 173 14.95 4.37 -32.75
CA LEU A 173 14.82 3.76 -31.43
C LEU A 173 15.93 4.18 -30.45
N SER A 174 17.09 4.59 -30.95
CA SER A 174 18.20 5.04 -30.10
C SER A 174 17.91 6.38 -29.41
N GLU A 175 17.02 7.20 -29.97
CA GLU A 175 16.58 8.45 -29.34
C GLU A 175 15.77 8.19 -28.07
N TYR A 176 14.98 7.10 -28.03
CA TYR A 176 14.16 6.70 -26.87
C TYR A 176 14.89 5.84 -25.83
N GLY A 177 16.22 5.71 -25.94
CA GLY A 177 17.03 4.89 -25.05
C GLY A 177 16.90 5.27 -23.55
N PRO A 178 17.01 6.56 -23.18
CA PRO A 178 16.80 7.03 -21.81
C PRO A 178 15.42 6.67 -21.23
N GLU A 179 14.37 6.72 -22.05
CA GLU A 179 12.98 6.45 -21.70
C GLU A 179 12.78 4.98 -21.38
N PHE A 180 13.35 4.09 -22.19
CA PHE A 180 13.39 2.66 -21.88
C PHE A 180 14.12 2.37 -20.56
N LEU A 181 15.24 3.07 -20.30
CA LEU A 181 15.97 2.92 -19.04
C LEU A 181 15.16 3.44 -17.83
N ALA A 182 14.46 4.57 -17.99
CA ALA A 182 13.57 5.11 -16.98
C ALA A 182 12.43 4.13 -16.67
N TYR A 183 11.82 3.52 -17.69
CA TYR A 183 10.84 2.46 -17.54
C TYR A 183 11.36 1.29 -16.71
N PHE A 184 12.57 0.79 -17.00
CA PHE A 184 13.16 -0.30 -16.21
C PHE A 184 13.37 0.10 -14.75
N GLY A 185 13.82 1.33 -14.49
CA GLY A 185 13.94 1.86 -13.12
C GLY A 185 12.59 1.88 -12.38
N SER A 186 11.55 2.38 -13.04
CA SER A 186 10.18 2.41 -12.51
C SER A 186 9.63 1.01 -12.25
N PHE A 187 9.79 0.08 -13.21
CA PHE A 187 9.36 -1.30 -13.08
C PHE A 187 10.08 -2.01 -11.93
N VAL A 188 11.40 -1.82 -11.80
CA VAL A 188 12.19 -2.37 -10.69
C VAL A 188 11.69 -1.82 -9.36
N THR A 189 11.36 -0.52 -9.27
CA THR A 189 10.80 0.04 -8.03
C THR A 189 9.46 -0.60 -7.65
N VAL A 190 8.54 -0.76 -8.60
CA VAL A 190 7.27 -1.47 -8.38
C VAL A 190 7.52 -2.92 -7.95
N GLY A 191 8.41 -3.63 -8.65
CA GLY A 191 8.75 -5.02 -8.36
C GLY A 191 9.41 -5.22 -7.00
N LEU A 192 10.25 -4.28 -6.55
CA LEU A 192 10.86 -4.35 -5.23
C LEU A 192 9.84 -4.02 -4.12
N LEU A 193 8.95 -3.04 -4.32
CA LEU A 193 7.84 -2.78 -3.38
C LEU A 193 6.90 -3.98 -3.27
N TRP A 194 6.63 -4.67 -4.38
CA TRP A 194 5.90 -5.94 -4.39
C TRP A 194 6.67 -7.02 -3.64
N PHE A 195 7.98 -7.16 -3.88
CA PHE A 195 8.81 -8.15 -3.21
C PHE A 195 8.87 -7.94 -1.69
N VAL A 196 8.90 -6.69 -1.22
CA VAL A 196 8.80 -6.33 0.20
C VAL A 196 7.46 -6.77 0.76
N HIS A 197 6.35 -6.45 0.07
CA HIS A 197 5.00 -6.85 0.46
C HIS A 197 4.85 -8.37 0.53
N HIS A 198 5.23 -9.08 -0.55
CA HIS A 198 5.20 -10.53 -0.62
C HIS A 198 6.02 -11.17 0.50
N SER A 199 7.23 -10.65 0.74
CA SER A 199 8.07 -11.12 1.85
C SER A 199 7.40 -10.93 3.20
N LEU A 200 6.75 -9.78 3.43
CA LEU A 200 6.03 -9.49 4.68
C LEU A 200 4.86 -10.47 4.88
N PHE A 201 4.01 -10.61 3.86
CA PHE A 201 2.82 -11.46 3.94
C PHE A 201 3.14 -12.94 4.01
N LEU A 202 4.26 -13.41 3.44
CA LEU A 202 4.76 -14.78 3.65
C LEU A 202 4.88 -15.13 5.14
N TYR A 203 5.27 -14.17 5.98
CA TYR A 203 5.49 -14.39 7.41
C TYR A 203 4.30 -14.02 8.31
N ILE A 204 3.27 -13.38 7.76
CA ILE A 204 2.02 -13.09 8.46
C ILE A 204 1.17 -14.37 8.47
N THR A 205 0.76 -14.82 9.66
CA THR A 205 -0.11 -15.99 9.85
C THR A 205 -1.58 -15.60 9.84
N LYS A 206 -1.93 -14.50 10.50
CA LYS A 206 -3.32 -14.02 10.66
C LYS A 206 -3.35 -12.50 10.45
N PRO A 207 -3.79 -12.01 9.28
CA PRO A 207 -3.89 -10.58 9.04
C PRO A 207 -5.08 -10.01 9.81
N THR A 208 -4.80 -8.99 10.63
CA THR A 208 -5.84 -8.26 11.38
C THR A 208 -6.51 -7.20 10.48
N ARG A 209 -7.67 -6.69 10.88
CA ARG A 209 -8.36 -5.62 10.14
C ARG A 209 -7.51 -4.35 10.00
N LEU A 210 -6.80 -3.96 11.04
CA LEU A 210 -5.88 -2.82 10.99
C LEU A 210 -4.78 -3.03 9.94
N MET A 211 -4.21 -4.25 9.87
CA MET A 211 -3.24 -4.60 8.83
C MET A 211 -3.87 -4.53 7.43
N GLY A 212 -5.13 -4.94 7.27
CA GLY A 212 -5.88 -4.78 6.01
C GLY A 212 -6.12 -3.32 5.62
N LEU A 213 -6.42 -2.45 6.59
CA LEU A 213 -6.55 -1.00 6.36
C LEU A 213 -5.22 -0.40 5.91
N LEU A 214 -4.13 -0.69 6.62
CA LEU A 214 -2.79 -0.23 6.26
C LEU A 214 -2.36 -0.78 4.89
N ASN A 215 -2.69 -2.03 4.57
CA ASN A 215 -2.48 -2.60 3.24
C ASN A 215 -3.24 -1.82 2.18
N THR A 216 -4.52 -1.50 2.42
CA THR A 216 -5.35 -0.73 1.50
C THR A 216 -4.77 0.66 1.25
N LEU A 217 -4.29 1.33 2.30
CA LEU A 217 -3.62 2.63 2.18
C LEU A 217 -2.31 2.51 1.39
N SER A 218 -1.48 1.50 1.67
CA SER A 218 -0.26 1.22 0.90
C SER A 218 -0.59 1.03 -0.59
N LEU A 219 -1.59 0.19 -0.91
CA LEU A 219 -2.01 -0.08 -2.29
C LEU A 219 -2.57 1.16 -2.99
N ALA A 220 -3.26 2.06 -2.28
CA ALA A 220 -3.74 3.31 -2.85
C ALA A 220 -2.59 4.20 -3.33
N PHE A 221 -1.50 4.30 -2.55
CA PHE A 221 -0.30 5.04 -2.96
C PHE A 221 0.54 4.28 -4.00
N ILE A 222 0.58 2.96 -3.97
CA ILE A 222 1.17 2.14 -5.04
C ILE A 222 0.45 2.38 -6.37
N GLY A 223 -0.88 2.48 -6.35
CA GLY A 223 -1.69 2.85 -7.51
C GLY A 223 -1.36 4.24 -8.08
N GLY A 224 -0.75 5.12 -7.28
CA GLY A 224 -0.26 6.44 -7.69
C GLY A 224 1.16 6.45 -8.25
N LEU A 225 1.87 5.31 -8.28
CA LEU A 225 3.23 5.25 -8.83
C LEU A 225 3.32 5.60 -10.32
N PRO A 226 2.38 5.23 -11.20
CA PRO A 226 2.41 5.67 -12.60
C PRO A 226 2.42 7.20 -12.71
N LEU A 227 1.63 7.90 -11.89
CA LEU A 227 1.65 9.36 -11.83
C LEU A 227 3.02 9.90 -11.40
N ALA A 228 3.61 9.32 -10.34
CA ALA A 228 4.94 9.72 -9.87
C ALA A 228 5.98 9.64 -10.99
N PHE A 229 6.05 8.49 -11.68
CA PHE A 229 7.04 8.27 -12.72
C PHE A 229 6.82 9.14 -13.95
N ARG A 230 5.57 9.34 -14.38
CA ARG A 230 5.23 10.27 -15.47
C ARG A 230 5.60 11.70 -15.14
N LEU A 231 5.33 12.17 -13.91
CA LEU A 231 5.73 13.52 -13.49
C LEU A 231 7.25 13.69 -13.53
N THR A 232 8.03 12.72 -13.03
CA THR A 232 9.49 12.81 -13.10
C THR A 232 10.05 12.71 -14.51
N HIS A 233 9.29 12.12 -15.44
CA HIS A 233 9.64 12.02 -16.85
C HIS A 233 9.35 13.34 -17.60
N GLU A 234 8.10 13.83 -17.54
CA GLU A 234 7.67 15.06 -18.22
C GLU A 234 8.39 16.31 -17.72
N PHE A 235 8.69 16.36 -16.42
CA PHE A 235 9.35 17.50 -15.79
C PHE A 235 10.84 17.27 -15.52
N ALA A 236 11.48 16.34 -16.24
CA ALA A 236 12.90 16.01 -16.09
C ALA A 236 13.84 17.19 -16.42
N ALA A 237 15.10 17.04 -16.00
CA ALA A 237 16.24 17.95 -16.09
C ALA A 237 16.03 19.30 -16.81
N LYS A 238 16.17 20.41 -16.06
CA LYS A 238 16.14 21.83 -16.50
C LYS A 238 14.74 22.43 -16.65
N SER A 239 13.68 21.73 -16.24
CA SER A 239 12.36 22.33 -16.10
C SER A 239 12.27 23.17 -14.81
N HIS A 240 11.45 24.23 -14.81
CA HIS A 240 11.26 25.06 -13.60
C HIS A 240 10.64 24.25 -12.45
N ASN A 241 9.86 23.21 -12.76
CA ASN A 241 9.08 22.44 -11.79
C ASN A 241 9.68 21.05 -11.50
N GLU A 242 10.90 20.77 -11.96
CA GLU A 242 11.62 19.49 -11.78
C GLU A 242 11.63 19.03 -10.31
N ARG A 243 11.94 19.97 -9.41
CA ARG A 243 12.02 19.70 -7.98
C ARG A 243 10.69 19.25 -7.40
N GLU A 244 9.60 19.89 -7.81
CA GLU A 244 8.25 19.57 -7.32
C GLU A 244 7.83 18.18 -7.77
N ALA A 245 8.09 17.82 -9.04
CA ALA A 245 7.82 16.50 -9.58
C ALA A 245 8.58 15.38 -8.84
N ILE A 246 9.88 15.60 -8.56
CA ILE A 246 10.70 14.66 -7.78
C ILE A 246 10.17 14.55 -6.35
N GLN A 247 9.82 15.68 -5.71
CA GLN A 247 9.31 15.69 -4.34
C GLN A 247 7.98 14.95 -4.21
N ILE A 248 7.04 15.17 -5.13
CA ILE A 248 5.76 14.45 -5.20
C ILE A 248 6.01 12.95 -5.33
N SER A 249 6.95 12.56 -6.19
CA SER A 249 7.32 11.16 -6.38
C SER A 249 7.91 10.53 -5.14
N CYS A 250 8.81 11.24 -4.43
CA CYS A 250 9.34 10.79 -3.16
C CYS A 250 8.25 10.62 -2.09
N VAL A 251 7.26 11.52 -2.04
CA VAL A 251 6.14 11.42 -1.10
C VAL A 251 5.26 10.21 -1.42
N ILE A 252 4.94 9.97 -2.69
CA ILE A 252 4.14 8.79 -3.10
C ILE A 252 4.88 7.49 -2.73
N ILE A 253 6.17 7.37 -3.05
CA ILE A 253 6.99 6.20 -2.72
C ILE A 253 7.13 6.03 -1.19
N PHE A 254 7.32 7.13 -0.46
CA PHE A 254 7.37 7.12 1.01
C PHE A 254 6.07 6.60 1.61
N LEU A 255 4.92 7.13 1.18
CA LEU A 255 3.61 6.72 1.69
C LEU A 255 3.29 5.27 1.32
N ALA A 256 3.58 4.86 0.08
CA ALA A 256 3.44 3.47 -0.36
C ALA A 256 4.20 2.49 0.53
N SER A 257 5.43 2.83 0.93
CA SER A 257 6.32 1.95 1.68
C SER A 257 6.17 2.04 3.21
N ILE A 258 5.92 3.23 3.78
CA ILE A 258 5.76 3.41 5.23
C ILE A 258 4.53 2.67 5.76
N PHE A 259 3.46 2.55 4.97
CA PHE A 259 2.31 1.75 5.37
C PHE A 259 2.62 0.25 5.42
N GLN A 260 3.48 -0.27 4.54
CA GLN A 260 3.96 -1.66 4.66
C GLN A 260 4.81 -1.85 5.92
N PHE A 261 5.67 -0.87 6.24
CA PHE A 261 6.43 -0.88 7.49
C PHE A 261 5.49 -0.84 8.71
N ALA A 262 4.43 -0.03 8.66
CA ALA A 262 3.42 0.03 9.72
C ALA A 262 2.67 -1.30 9.90
N ILE A 263 2.37 -2.04 8.82
CA ILE A 263 1.80 -3.40 8.91
C ILE A 263 2.72 -4.31 9.72
N TRP A 264 4.02 -4.27 9.46
CA TRP A 264 5.01 -5.06 10.20
C TRP A 264 5.10 -4.63 11.67
N ALA A 265 5.10 -3.34 11.97
CA ALA A 265 5.08 -2.83 13.34
C ALA A 265 3.81 -3.28 14.11
N VAL A 266 2.65 -3.26 13.46
CA VAL A 266 1.39 -3.80 14.02
C VAL A 266 1.47 -5.31 14.21
N ALA A 267 2.09 -6.03 13.27
CA ALA A 267 2.27 -7.48 13.39
C ALA A 267 3.17 -7.83 14.58
N LEU A 268 4.26 -7.11 14.80
CA LEU A 268 5.16 -7.32 15.94
C LEU A 268 4.48 -7.07 17.29
N TYR A 269 3.49 -6.19 17.34
CA TYR A 269 2.77 -5.93 18.58
C TYR A 269 2.06 -7.18 19.13
N ASN A 270 1.51 -8.01 18.24
CA ASN A 270 0.83 -9.27 18.57
C ASN A 270 1.60 -10.48 18.01
N GLU A 271 2.93 -10.47 18.11
CA GLU A 271 3.84 -11.37 17.39
C GLU A 271 3.56 -12.88 17.59
N LYS A 272 2.90 -13.28 18.68
CA LYS A 272 2.55 -14.69 18.96
C LYS A 272 1.41 -15.20 18.10
N GLU A 273 0.49 -14.33 17.69
CA GLU A 273 -0.72 -14.71 16.94
C GLU A 273 -0.62 -14.40 15.44
N THR A 274 0.10 -13.33 15.10
CA THR A 274 0.12 -12.74 13.75
C THR A 274 1.39 -13.06 12.95
N LEU A 275 2.47 -13.52 13.59
CA LEU A 275 3.77 -13.74 12.95
C LEU A 275 4.34 -15.14 13.20
N HIS A 276 5.08 -15.66 12.21
CA HIS A 276 5.93 -16.83 12.39
C HIS A 276 7.10 -16.56 13.36
N ARG A 277 7.50 -17.60 14.12
CA ARG A 277 8.59 -17.57 15.13
C ARG A 277 9.90 -16.95 14.64
N HIS A 278 10.21 -17.06 13.34
CA HIS A 278 11.48 -16.62 12.75
C HIS A 278 11.66 -15.09 12.71
N ILE A 279 10.59 -14.30 12.79
CA ILE A 279 10.58 -12.82 12.66
C ILE A 279 10.07 -12.11 13.91
N GLN A 280 9.67 -12.88 14.92
CA GLN A 280 9.49 -12.38 16.28
C GLN A 280 10.76 -11.69 16.78
N TYR A 281 10.64 -10.88 17.84
CA TYR A 281 11.80 -10.21 18.44
C TYR A 281 12.91 -11.23 18.79
N GLY A 282 14.13 -10.94 18.34
CA GLY A 282 15.29 -11.84 18.48
C GLY A 282 15.35 -12.99 17.46
N GLY A 283 14.38 -13.07 16.54
CA GLY A 283 14.37 -14.03 15.45
C GLY A 283 15.48 -13.81 14.43
N LYS A 284 15.92 -14.89 13.76
CA LYS A 284 17.03 -14.87 12.78
C LYS A 284 16.78 -13.92 11.60
N GLU A 285 15.52 -13.78 11.17
CA GLU A 285 15.14 -12.98 10.01
C GLU A 285 14.52 -11.62 10.42
N HIS A 286 14.40 -11.32 11.72
CA HIS A 286 13.81 -10.07 12.21
C HIS A 286 14.56 -8.83 11.70
N ALA A 287 15.87 -8.77 11.91
CA ALA A 287 16.70 -7.65 11.47
C ALA A 287 16.70 -7.49 9.94
N PHE A 288 16.61 -8.60 9.21
CA PHE A 288 16.55 -8.59 7.76
C PHE A 288 15.20 -8.05 7.25
N MET A 289 14.09 -8.46 7.87
CA MET A 289 12.76 -7.92 7.53
C MET A 289 12.64 -6.45 7.88
N PHE A 290 13.15 -6.02 9.03
CA PHE A 290 13.23 -4.60 9.39
C PHE A 290 13.97 -3.80 8.32
N ALA A 291 15.18 -4.23 7.95
CA ALA A 291 16.00 -3.53 6.96
C ALA A 291 15.34 -3.50 5.58
N LYS A 292 14.68 -4.60 5.18
CA LYS A 292 13.94 -4.70 3.92
C LYS A 292 12.79 -3.69 3.84
N LEU A 293 12.00 -3.60 4.91
CA LEU A 293 10.84 -2.70 5.00
C LEU A 293 11.24 -1.24 5.21
N SER A 294 12.39 -0.97 5.84
CA SER A 294 12.86 0.40 6.10
C SER A 294 13.61 1.00 4.91
N LEU A 295 14.11 0.20 3.97
CA LEU A 295 14.98 0.68 2.89
C LEU A 295 14.31 1.74 2.01
N TYR A 296 13.15 1.45 1.42
CA TYR A 296 12.41 2.43 0.61
C TYR A 296 12.00 3.71 1.35
N PRO A 297 11.35 3.64 2.53
CA PRO A 297 10.93 4.86 3.21
C PRO A 297 12.11 5.71 3.68
N SER A 298 13.22 5.09 4.09
CA SER A 298 14.46 5.84 4.41
C SER A 298 15.06 6.49 3.17
N MET A 299 15.17 5.76 2.06
CA MET A 299 15.78 6.30 0.83
C MET A 299 14.93 7.38 0.17
N SER A 300 13.60 7.24 0.16
CA SER A 300 12.70 8.28 -0.35
C SER A 300 12.71 9.53 0.53
N PHE A 301 12.76 9.37 1.86
CA PHE A 301 12.86 10.49 2.79
C PHE A 301 14.20 11.22 2.66
N VAL A 302 15.32 10.49 2.60
CA VAL A 302 16.65 11.08 2.38
C VAL A 302 16.69 11.81 1.04
N THR A 303 16.17 11.22 -0.02
CA THR A 303 16.10 11.86 -1.35
C THR A 303 15.28 13.14 -1.31
N PHE A 304 14.13 13.14 -0.64
CA PHE A 304 13.31 14.34 -0.45
C PHE A 304 14.07 15.44 0.31
N CYS A 305 14.75 15.10 1.41
CA CYS A 305 15.54 16.08 2.17
C CYS A 305 16.72 16.62 1.35
N LEU A 306 17.40 15.75 0.61
CA LEU A 306 18.53 16.15 -0.23
C LEU A 306 18.09 17.01 -1.41
N THR A 307 16.98 16.71 -2.09
CA THR A 307 16.45 17.57 -3.17
C THR A 307 15.91 18.89 -2.63
N TYR A 308 15.45 18.90 -1.38
CA TYR A 308 15.08 20.14 -0.70
C TYR A 308 16.31 21.02 -0.40
N MET A 309 17.43 20.42 0.05
CA MET A 309 18.67 21.14 0.42
C MET A 309 19.59 21.47 -0.77
N LEU A 310 19.75 20.55 -1.71
CA LEU A 310 20.68 20.59 -2.83
C LEU A 310 19.91 20.72 -4.15
N SER A 311 19.22 21.85 -4.32
CA SER A 311 18.31 22.08 -5.46
C SER A 311 18.96 21.81 -6.82
N ARG A 312 20.25 22.12 -6.97
CA ARG A 312 21.02 21.97 -8.22
C ARG A 312 21.23 20.52 -8.67
N PHE A 313 21.22 19.54 -7.76
CA PHE A 313 21.55 18.15 -8.06
C PHE A 313 20.35 17.21 -7.91
N SER A 314 19.12 17.76 -7.92
CA SER A 314 17.90 17.01 -7.60
C SER A 314 17.70 15.79 -8.49
N THR A 315 17.81 15.95 -9.82
CA THR A 315 17.72 14.84 -10.79
C THR A 315 18.79 13.78 -10.57
N GLU A 316 20.06 14.17 -10.40
CA GLU A 316 21.17 13.23 -10.18
C GLU A 316 20.96 12.40 -8.91
N ILE A 317 20.51 13.04 -7.82
CA ILE A 317 20.21 12.36 -6.56
C ILE A 317 19.07 11.36 -6.74
N PHE A 318 18.03 11.72 -7.49
CA PHE A 318 16.89 10.84 -7.75
C PHE A 318 17.28 9.62 -8.61
N HIS A 319 18.02 9.81 -9.69
CA HIS A 319 18.52 8.70 -10.50
C HIS A 319 19.48 7.80 -9.71
N LEU A 320 20.35 8.39 -8.91
CA LEU A 320 21.23 7.64 -8.03
C LEU A 320 20.44 6.79 -7.04
N MET A 321 19.35 7.30 -6.48
CA MET A 321 18.45 6.53 -5.60
C MET A 321 17.83 5.34 -6.34
N GLN A 322 17.31 5.54 -7.56
CA GLN A 322 16.72 4.48 -8.38
C GLN A 322 17.72 3.36 -8.70
N ILE A 323 19.00 3.69 -8.86
CA ILE A 323 20.08 2.72 -9.12
C ILE A 323 20.54 2.05 -7.82
N ILE A 324 20.80 2.82 -6.76
CA ILE A 324 21.35 2.30 -5.49
C ILE A 324 20.39 1.34 -4.80
N VAL A 325 19.09 1.63 -4.78
CA VAL A 325 18.12 0.82 -4.02
C VAL A 325 18.08 -0.64 -4.47
N PRO A 326 17.99 -0.97 -5.77
CA PRO A 326 18.07 -2.34 -6.25
C PRO A 326 19.35 -3.08 -5.83
N PHE A 327 20.51 -2.43 -5.94
CA PHE A 327 21.77 -3.02 -5.48
C PHE A 327 21.78 -3.24 -3.96
N ALA A 328 21.25 -2.28 -3.20
CA ALA A 328 21.10 -2.42 -1.75
C ALA A 328 20.17 -3.57 -1.36
N PHE A 329 19.10 -3.84 -2.14
CA PHE A 329 18.23 -5.00 -1.94
C PHE A 329 18.95 -6.33 -2.18
N VAL A 330 19.73 -6.44 -3.26
CA VAL A 330 20.51 -7.65 -3.57
C VAL A 330 21.55 -7.91 -2.48
N LEU A 331 22.24 -6.87 -2.04
CA LEU A 331 23.29 -6.95 -1.03
C LEU A 331 22.76 -6.88 0.41
N LEU A 332 21.44 -6.82 0.61
CA LEU A 332 20.81 -6.54 1.90
C LEU A 332 21.26 -7.51 2.99
N ARG A 333 21.37 -8.81 2.69
CA ARG A 333 21.84 -9.82 3.66
C ARG A 333 23.27 -9.56 4.11
N ILE A 334 24.16 -9.16 3.19
CA ILE A 334 25.57 -8.88 3.48
C ILE A 334 25.67 -7.59 4.30
N ILE A 335 24.99 -6.53 3.86
CA ILE A 335 24.96 -5.22 4.52
C ILE A 335 24.47 -5.37 5.97
N VAL A 336 23.35 -6.06 6.20
CA VAL A 336 22.78 -6.25 7.54
C VAL A 336 23.72 -7.06 8.44
N ARG A 337 24.33 -8.14 7.93
CA ARG A 337 25.28 -8.94 8.72
C ARG A 337 26.51 -8.13 9.11
N PHE A 338 27.05 -7.37 8.17
CA PHE A 338 28.21 -6.51 8.41
C PHE A 338 27.88 -5.39 9.42
N ALA A 339 26.76 -4.70 9.24
CA ALA A 339 26.30 -3.67 10.17
C ALA A 339 26.07 -4.23 11.59
N LEU A 340 25.44 -5.39 11.73
CA LEU A 340 25.26 -6.05 13.02
C LEU A 340 26.59 -6.47 13.64
N ALA A 341 27.58 -6.91 12.85
CA ALA A 341 28.91 -7.24 13.33
C ALA A 341 29.66 -6.00 13.85
N ILE A 342 29.61 -4.88 13.11
CA ILE A 342 30.17 -3.60 13.54
C ILE A 342 29.50 -3.12 14.83
N LEU A 343 28.17 -3.17 14.90
CA LEU A 343 27.44 -2.71 16.06
C LEU A 343 27.77 -3.58 17.29
N LYS A 344 27.90 -4.89 17.11
CA LYS A 344 28.39 -5.78 18.17
C LYS A 344 29.82 -5.43 18.60
N TRP A 345 30.71 -5.16 17.64
CA TRP A 345 32.09 -4.81 17.93
C TRP A 345 32.23 -3.48 18.70
N LEU A 346 31.40 -2.48 18.35
CA LEU A 346 31.37 -1.17 19.01
C LEU A 346 30.79 -1.23 20.43
N PHE A 347 29.69 -1.97 20.63
CA PHE A 347 28.97 -1.98 21.92
C PHE A 347 29.38 -3.11 22.87
N PHE A 348 30.02 -4.19 22.40
CA PHE A 348 30.43 -5.34 23.21
C PHE A 348 31.95 -5.53 23.29
N HIS A 349 32.75 -4.47 23.15
CA HIS A 349 34.17 -4.55 23.52
C HIS A 349 34.28 -4.90 25.02
N PRO A 350 34.83 -6.06 25.41
CA PRO A 350 35.16 -6.29 26.81
C PRO A 350 36.27 -5.30 27.20
N PRO A 351 36.22 -4.67 28.39
CA PRO A 351 37.37 -3.90 28.87
C PRO A 351 38.57 -4.84 28.96
N ASN A 352 39.73 -4.38 28.47
CA ASN A 352 41.01 -5.05 28.62
C ASN A 352 41.28 -5.33 30.12
N ILE A 353 41.04 -6.57 30.57
CA ILE A 353 41.57 -7.07 31.83
C ILE A 353 42.85 -7.84 31.50
N ASN A 354 43.93 -7.09 31.29
CA ASN A 354 45.30 -7.58 31.41
C ASN A 354 45.89 -6.79 32.59
N THR A 355 45.97 -7.36 33.80
CA THR A 355 47.21 -7.73 34.54
C THR A 355 46.91 -7.49 36.03
N VAL A 356 47.27 -8.25 37.07
CA VAL A 356 48.03 -9.48 37.30
C VAL A 356 47.41 -10.13 38.55
N MET A 357 47.08 -11.41 38.50
CA MET A 357 46.96 -12.26 39.69
C MET A 357 48.37 -12.53 40.22
N ILE A 358 48.68 -12.09 41.44
CA ILE A 358 49.82 -12.62 42.21
C ILE A 358 49.24 -13.54 43.29
N PRO A 359 49.54 -14.85 43.27
CA PRO A 359 49.35 -15.73 44.42
C PRO A 359 50.70 -16.19 45.02
N PRO A 360 50.73 -16.84 46.19
CA PRO A 360 49.84 -16.71 47.36
C PRO A 360 50.47 -15.88 48.49
#